data_AF-A0A8X6M1U1-F1
#
_entry.id   AF-A0A8X6M1U1-F1
#
_cell.length_a   1.000
_cell.length_b   1.000
_cell.length_c   1.000
_cell.angle_alpha   90.00
_cell.angle_beta   90.00
_cell.angle_gamma   90.00
#
_symmetry.space_group_name_H-M   'P 1'
#
loop_
_entity.id
_entity.type
_entity.pdbx_description
1 polymer ?
#
loop_
_entity_poly.entity_id
_entity_poly.type
_entity_poly.pdbx_seq_one_letter_code
_entity_poly.pdbx_strand_id
1 'polypeptide(L)'
;PIQVRVSPPQQTISVGQATHFNCTVSGFPLYGVTWTKNLRPVLPNERIRVLGTDVLSISSVVRDDRGVYQCFAHNHFDSAQASGALLLGDEPPVLEEIFSDKVVYPGVSVSLKCMATGSPLPQVTWRLDSLPLPEQLRFRVGDYVTRDSRVVSYVNITSIQVEDGGLFSCKATNEVGSVLHSARVNVFGPPTIRSMPNVTALAGEITVLPCPAGGHPLSSITWSRVGAYLSWP
;
A
#
# COMPACT_ATOMS: atom_id res chain seq x y z
N PRO A 1 32.72 -33.31 -8.86
CA PRO A 1 32.21 -32.22 -7.99
C PRO A 1 30.70 -32.13 -8.14
N ILE A 2 29.98 -31.86 -7.05
CA ILE A 2 28.54 -31.64 -7.11
C ILE A 2 28.30 -30.30 -7.80
N GLN A 3 27.36 -30.27 -8.74
CA GLN A 3 26.88 -29.02 -9.31
C GLN A 3 25.36 -28.95 -9.16
N VAL A 4 24.86 -27.76 -8.85
CA VAL A 4 23.43 -27.50 -8.67
C VAL A 4 23.04 -26.35 -9.59
N ARG A 5 21.88 -26.48 -10.24
CA ARG A 5 21.26 -25.39 -11.00
C ARG A 5 19.78 -25.34 -10.68
N VAL A 6 19.28 -24.13 -10.43
CA VAL A 6 17.84 -23.87 -10.26
C VAL A 6 17.31 -23.20 -11.53
N SER A 7 16.20 -23.72 -12.05
CA SER A 7 15.50 -23.18 -13.22
C SER A 7 14.01 -22.99 -12.92
N PRO A 8 13.43 -21.82 -13.24
CA PRO A 8 14.10 -20.62 -13.74
C PRO A 8 14.94 -19.92 -12.65
N PRO A 9 15.97 -19.13 -13.00
CA PRO A 9 16.74 -18.35 -12.02
C PRO A 9 15.94 -17.19 -11.42
N GLN A 10 14.88 -16.76 -12.11
CA GLN A 10 13.92 -15.77 -11.64
C GLN A 10 12.57 -15.99 -12.33
N GLN A 11 11.48 -15.78 -11.60
CA GLN A 11 10.13 -15.74 -12.16
C GLN A 11 9.25 -14.73 -11.42
N THR A 12 8.36 -14.09 -12.17
CA THR A 12 7.39 -13.12 -11.67
C THR A 12 6.00 -13.72 -11.83
N ILE A 13 5.30 -13.91 -10.70
CA ILE A 13 4.03 -14.65 -10.66
C ILE A 13 3.00 -13.81 -9.90
N SER A 14 1.80 -13.66 -10.47
CA SER A 14 0.71 -12.95 -9.80
C SER A 14 0.15 -13.77 -8.62
N VAL A 15 -0.41 -13.08 -7.62
CA VAL A 15 -1.05 -13.76 -6.48
C VAL A 15 -2.16 -14.70 -6.97
N GLY A 16 -2.24 -15.89 -6.37
CA GLY A 16 -3.21 -16.93 -6.70
C GLY A 16 -2.78 -17.90 -7.80
N GLN A 17 -1.73 -17.59 -8.57
CA GLN A 17 -1.23 -18.48 -9.63
C GLN A 17 -0.25 -19.54 -9.11
N ALA A 18 -0.09 -20.62 -9.87
CA ALA A 18 0.84 -21.71 -9.55
C ALA A 18 2.22 -21.46 -10.18
N THR A 19 3.26 -21.97 -9.53
CA THR A 19 4.64 -21.89 -10.00
C THR A 19 5.48 -23.06 -9.48
N HIS A 20 6.65 -23.28 -10.09
CA HIS A 20 7.63 -24.25 -9.61
C HIS A 20 9.07 -23.80 -9.89
N PHE A 21 10.01 -24.31 -9.11
CA PHE A 21 11.45 -24.26 -9.37
C PHE A 21 11.98 -25.69 -9.50
N ASN A 22 12.74 -25.96 -10.56
CA ASN A 22 13.43 -27.23 -10.78
C ASN A 22 14.88 -27.13 -10.31
N CYS A 23 15.31 -28.04 -9.45
CA CYS A 23 16.69 -28.17 -9.04
C CYS A 23 17.39 -29.33 -9.77
N THR A 24 18.23 -29.01 -10.74
CA THR A 24 19.03 -30.03 -11.43
C THR A 24 20.36 -30.21 -10.71
N VAL A 25 20.64 -31.42 -10.26
CA VAL A 25 21.87 -31.79 -9.55
C VAL A 25 22.67 -32.76 -10.39
N SER A 26 23.98 -32.51 -10.55
CA SER A 26 24.90 -33.46 -11.17
C SER A 26 26.05 -33.80 -10.21
N GLY A 27 26.64 -34.98 -10.39
CA GLY A 27 27.63 -35.55 -9.48
C GLY A 27 27.07 -36.70 -8.63
N PHE A 28 27.96 -37.55 -8.12
CA PHE A 28 27.63 -38.73 -7.31
C PHE A 28 28.77 -39.00 -6.32
N PRO A 29 28.52 -39.54 -5.11
CA PRO A 29 27.22 -39.85 -4.50
C PRO A 29 26.45 -38.60 -4.04
N LEU A 30 25.14 -38.73 -3.78
CA LEU A 30 24.27 -37.67 -3.23
C LEU A 30 23.49 -38.21 -2.04
N TYR A 31 23.39 -37.44 -0.96
CA TYR A 31 22.62 -37.83 0.24
C TYR A 31 21.22 -37.22 0.29
N GLY A 32 20.99 -36.15 -0.48
CA GLY A 32 19.67 -35.55 -0.61
C GLY A 32 19.73 -34.12 -1.10
N VAL A 33 18.55 -33.58 -1.36
CA VAL A 33 18.33 -32.19 -1.75
C VAL A 33 17.43 -31.53 -0.72
N THR A 34 17.78 -30.32 -0.31
CA THR A 34 16.96 -29.51 0.58
C THR A 34 16.68 -28.14 -0.02
N TRP A 35 15.51 -27.61 0.29
CA TRP A 35 15.09 -26.28 -0.13
C TRP A 35 15.02 -25.33 1.05
N THR A 36 15.52 -24.12 0.87
CA THR A 36 15.34 -23.01 1.80
C THR A 36 14.73 -21.81 1.08
N LYS A 37 13.98 -20.99 1.81
CA LYS A 37 13.47 -19.69 1.39
C LYS A 37 14.05 -18.64 2.32
N ASN A 38 14.79 -17.68 1.81
CA ASN A 38 15.45 -16.63 2.60
C ASN A 38 16.21 -17.23 3.80
N LEU A 39 17.02 -18.26 3.54
CA LEU A 39 17.83 -19.02 4.53
C LEU A 39 17.04 -19.84 5.57
N ARG A 40 15.71 -19.94 5.44
CA ARG A 40 14.88 -20.77 6.32
C ARG A 40 14.42 -22.03 5.59
N PRO A 41 14.40 -23.22 6.23
CA PRO A 41 13.89 -24.43 5.61
C PRO A 41 12.47 -24.22 5.07
N VAL A 42 12.22 -24.64 3.84
CA VAL A 42 10.86 -24.66 3.29
C VAL A 42 10.12 -25.80 3.95
N LEU A 43 9.05 -25.49 4.68
CA LEU A 43 8.18 -26.49 5.30
C LEU A 43 7.04 -26.85 4.34
N PRO A 44 6.95 -28.12 3.89
CA PRO A 44 5.87 -28.55 3.03
C PRO A 44 4.51 -28.38 3.71
N ASN A 45 3.51 -28.00 2.93
CA ASN A 45 2.11 -27.89 3.34
C ASN A 45 1.20 -28.19 2.13
N GLU A 46 -0.10 -27.91 2.25
CA GLU A 46 -1.04 -28.18 1.16
C GLU A 46 -0.69 -27.43 -0.14
N ARG A 47 -0.12 -26.22 -0.01
CA ARG A 47 0.15 -25.26 -1.09
C ARG A 47 1.60 -25.33 -1.59
N ILE A 48 2.57 -25.48 -0.68
CA ILE A 48 3.99 -25.60 -0.99
C ILE A 48 4.42 -27.06 -0.84
N ARG A 49 4.87 -27.68 -1.91
CA ARG A 49 5.28 -29.09 -1.92
C ARG A 49 6.63 -29.26 -2.60
N VAL A 50 7.40 -30.23 -2.15
CA VAL A 50 8.55 -30.73 -2.90
C VAL A 50 8.08 -32.00 -3.62
N LEU A 51 7.99 -31.94 -4.94
CA LEU A 51 7.59 -33.07 -5.79
C LEU A 51 8.86 -33.84 -6.19
N GLY A 52 8.83 -35.16 -6.03
CA GLY A 52 10.03 -35.98 -6.21
C GLY A 52 11.11 -35.61 -5.20
N THR A 53 12.33 -35.34 -5.67
CA THR A 53 13.47 -34.94 -4.82
C THR A 53 13.91 -33.50 -5.01
N ASP A 54 13.44 -32.83 -6.05
CA ASP A 54 14.16 -31.73 -6.67
C ASP A 54 13.26 -30.61 -7.21
N VAL A 55 11.94 -30.80 -7.26
CA VAL A 55 11.00 -29.79 -7.75
C VAL A 55 10.26 -29.13 -6.60
N LEU A 56 10.52 -27.85 -6.35
CA LEU A 56 9.71 -27.06 -5.43
C LEU A 56 8.50 -26.50 -6.16
N SER A 57 7.30 -26.93 -5.79
CA SER A 57 6.03 -26.49 -6.37
C SER A 57 5.23 -25.65 -5.38
N ILE A 58 4.67 -24.55 -5.86
CA ILE A 58 3.76 -23.66 -5.13
C ILE A 58 2.47 -23.59 -5.93
N SER A 59 1.39 -24.21 -5.43
CA SER A 59 0.14 -24.33 -6.19
C SER A 59 -0.70 -23.04 -6.24
N SER A 60 -0.47 -22.11 -5.31
CA SER A 60 -1.12 -20.80 -5.27
C SER A 60 -0.18 -19.82 -4.57
N VAL A 61 0.33 -18.83 -5.29
CA VAL A 61 1.29 -17.84 -4.76
C VAL A 61 0.55 -16.83 -3.87
N VAL A 62 1.11 -16.56 -2.69
CA VAL A 62 0.69 -15.48 -1.79
C VAL A 62 1.81 -14.47 -1.63
N ARG A 63 1.49 -13.27 -1.12
CA ARG A 63 2.47 -12.17 -1.00
C ARG A 63 3.73 -12.56 -0.21
N ASP A 64 3.57 -13.35 0.85
CA ASP A 64 4.70 -13.82 1.66
C ASP A 64 5.66 -14.71 0.86
N ASP A 65 5.22 -15.44 -0.17
CA ASP A 65 6.07 -16.35 -0.95
C ASP A 65 7.21 -15.66 -1.69
N ARG A 66 7.08 -14.35 -1.92
CA ARG A 66 8.17 -13.55 -2.48
C ARG A 66 9.48 -13.82 -1.75
N GLY A 67 10.53 -14.10 -2.50
CA GLY A 67 11.84 -14.31 -1.91
C GLY A 67 12.79 -15.11 -2.78
N VAL A 68 13.95 -15.41 -2.21
CA VAL A 68 14.98 -16.23 -2.83
C VAL A 68 14.83 -17.65 -2.31
N TYR A 69 14.57 -18.57 -3.23
CA TYR A 69 14.52 -20.01 -3.00
C TYR A 69 15.86 -20.62 -3.37
N GLN A 70 16.42 -21.43 -2.49
CA GLN A 70 17.74 -22.00 -2.65
C GLN A 70 17.66 -23.52 -2.53
N CYS A 71 18.21 -24.21 -3.52
CA CYS A 71 18.39 -25.65 -3.51
C CYS A 71 19.80 -25.98 -3.04
N PHE A 72 19.92 -26.89 -2.09
CA PHE A 72 21.17 -27.38 -1.54
C PHE A 72 21.31 -28.89 -1.79
N ALA A 73 22.45 -29.30 -2.33
CA ALA A 73 22.81 -30.71 -2.48
C ALA A 73 24.18 -30.96 -1.86
N HIS A 74 24.32 -32.10 -1.18
CA HIS A 74 25.58 -32.46 -0.52
C HIS A 74 25.83 -33.96 -0.48
N ASN A 75 27.09 -34.32 -0.28
CA ASN A 75 27.54 -35.65 0.09
C ASN A 75 28.56 -35.56 1.23
N HIS A 76 29.34 -36.62 1.48
CA HIS A 76 30.30 -36.63 2.60
C HIS A 76 31.48 -35.66 2.40
N PHE A 77 31.76 -35.26 1.16
CA PHE A 77 33.00 -34.57 0.79
C PHE A 77 32.76 -33.21 0.10
N ASP A 78 31.54 -32.97 -0.39
CA ASP A 78 31.24 -31.81 -1.25
C ASP A 78 29.80 -31.31 -1.02
N SER A 79 29.58 -30.03 -1.28
CA SER A 79 28.28 -29.38 -1.20
C SER A 79 28.17 -28.28 -2.25
N ALA A 80 27.02 -28.17 -2.88
CA ALA A 80 26.74 -27.12 -3.85
C ALA A 80 25.31 -26.58 -3.66
N GLN A 81 25.12 -25.33 -4.08
CA GLN A 81 23.84 -24.64 -3.99
C GLN A 81 23.58 -23.82 -5.25
N ALA A 82 22.30 -23.61 -5.57
CA ALA A 82 21.88 -22.59 -6.53
C ALA A 82 20.55 -21.98 -6.10
N SER A 83 20.25 -20.80 -6.64
CA SER A 83 19.12 -19.97 -6.20
C SER A 83 18.20 -19.62 -7.37
N GLY A 84 16.91 -19.49 -7.08
CA GLY A 84 15.90 -18.90 -7.94
C GLY A 84 15.10 -17.83 -7.17
N ALA A 85 14.77 -16.72 -7.82
CA ALA A 85 13.98 -15.64 -7.21
C ALA A 85 12.51 -15.70 -7.63
N LEU A 86 11.60 -15.67 -6.67
CA LEU A 86 10.17 -15.48 -6.90
C LEU A 86 9.80 -14.02 -6.61
N LEU A 87 9.38 -13.33 -7.65
CA LEU A 87 8.83 -11.97 -7.60
C LEU A 87 7.31 -12.03 -7.76
N LEU A 88 6.62 -11.04 -7.22
CA LEU A 88 5.18 -10.88 -7.47
C LEU A 88 4.98 -10.05 -8.73
N GLY A 89 3.93 -10.37 -9.50
CA GLY A 89 3.49 -9.52 -10.60
C GLY A 89 3.10 -8.12 -10.12
N ASP A 90 3.12 -7.16 -11.05
CA ASP A 90 2.71 -5.78 -10.80
C ASP A 90 1.19 -5.71 -10.65
N GLU A 91 0.72 -5.03 -9.62
CA GLU A 91 -0.69 -4.89 -9.24
C GLU A 91 -0.97 -3.44 -8.82
N PRO A 92 -2.03 -2.80 -9.33
CA PRO A 92 -2.41 -1.45 -8.90
C PRO A 92 -2.82 -1.45 -7.42
N PRO A 93 -2.78 -0.29 -6.75
CA PRO A 93 -3.11 -0.23 -5.34
C PRO A 93 -4.61 -0.47 -5.11
N VAL A 94 -4.95 -1.20 -4.06
CA VAL A 94 -6.32 -1.48 -3.62
C VAL A 94 -6.46 -1.12 -2.15
N LEU A 95 -7.52 -0.40 -1.78
CA LEU A 95 -7.82 -0.11 -0.37
C LEU A 95 -8.64 -1.25 0.23
N GLU A 96 -8.09 -1.91 1.24
CA GLU A 96 -8.76 -2.99 1.97
C GLU A 96 -9.47 -2.49 3.23
N GLU A 97 -8.99 -1.40 3.83
CA GLU A 97 -9.61 -0.77 4.99
C GLU A 97 -9.65 0.75 4.80
N ILE A 98 -10.81 1.34 5.06
CA ILE A 98 -11.11 2.76 4.88
C ILE A 98 -11.81 3.32 6.12
N PHE A 99 -11.66 4.62 6.33
CA PHE A 99 -12.38 5.35 7.38
C PHE A 99 -13.72 5.88 6.85
N SER A 100 -14.69 6.06 7.74
CA SER A 100 -16.03 6.59 7.42
C SER A 100 -16.19 8.05 7.84
N ASP A 101 -17.30 8.65 7.44
CA ASP A 101 -17.72 9.95 7.94
C ASP A 101 -17.84 9.95 9.46
N LYS A 102 -17.48 11.07 10.09
CA LYS A 102 -17.54 11.26 11.55
C LYS A 102 -18.10 12.64 11.89
N VAL A 103 -18.81 12.73 12.99
CA VAL A 103 -19.22 13.99 13.62
C VAL A 103 -18.67 14.00 15.05
N VAL A 104 -17.90 15.03 15.40
CA VAL A 104 -17.18 15.10 16.67
C VAL A 104 -17.27 16.49 17.30
N TYR A 105 -17.03 16.56 18.61
CA TYR A 105 -16.86 17.83 19.33
C TYR A 105 -15.40 18.27 19.29
N PRO A 106 -15.11 19.58 19.36
CA PRO A 106 -13.74 20.06 19.45
C PRO A 106 -13.04 19.56 20.71
N GLY A 107 -11.72 19.45 20.64
CA GLY A 107 -10.86 19.02 21.73
C GLY A 107 -10.60 17.51 21.81
N VAL A 108 -11.44 16.68 21.20
CA VAL A 108 -11.26 15.21 21.21
C VAL A 108 -10.14 14.77 20.26
N SER A 109 -9.57 13.59 20.51
CA SER A 109 -8.64 12.97 19.58
C SER A 109 -9.37 12.22 18.47
N VAL A 110 -8.89 12.34 17.24
CA VAL A 110 -9.42 11.65 16.06
C VAL A 110 -8.30 10.84 15.40
N SER A 111 -8.60 9.58 15.07
CA SER A 111 -7.74 8.73 14.25
C SER A 111 -8.49 8.29 13.00
N LEU A 112 -7.85 8.51 11.84
CA LEU A 112 -8.28 8.03 10.53
C LEU A 112 -7.26 7.01 10.06
N LYS A 113 -7.71 5.87 9.54
CA LYS A 113 -6.86 4.76 9.11
C LYS A 113 -7.23 4.37 7.69
N CYS A 114 -6.20 4.08 6.90
CA CYS A 114 -6.32 3.42 5.62
C CYS A 114 -5.31 2.29 5.49
N MET A 115 -5.73 1.20 4.87
CA MET A 115 -4.88 0.07 4.55
C MET A 115 -4.94 -0.22 3.05
N ALA A 116 -3.77 -0.32 2.42
CA ALA A 116 -3.64 -0.56 1.01
C ALA A 116 -2.77 -1.79 0.71
N THR A 117 -3.14 -2.54 -0.31
CA THR A 117 -2.28 -3.53 -0.97
C THR A 117 -1.83 -3.00 -2.33
N GLY A 118 -0.77 -3.60 -2.89
CA GLY A 118 -0.30 -3.31 -4.25
C GLY A 118 1.09 -3.91 -4.47
N SER A 119 1.48 -4.05 -5.73
CA SER A 119 2.81 -4.51 -6.12
C SER A 119 3.33 -3.61 -7.25
N PRO A 120 4.41 -2.84 -7.05
CA PRO A 120 5.13 -2.62 -5.80
C PRO A 120 4.27 -2.05 -4.67
N LEU A 121 4.78 -2.11 -3.43
CA LEU A 121 4.11 -1.55 -2.24
C LEU A 121 3.75 -0.08 -2.46
N PRO A 122 2.46 0.31 -2.30
CA PRO A 122 2.04 1.68 -2.58
C PRO A 122 2.47 2.65 -1.48
N GLN A 123 2.72 3.90 -1.87
CA GLN A 123 2.87 5.02 -0.95
C GLN A 123 1.50 5.62 -0.63
N VAL A 124 1.22 5.82 0.65
CA VAL A 124 -0.05 6.42 1.11
C VAL A 124 0.15 7.88 1.48
N THR A 125 -0.67 8.75 0.89
CA THR A 125 -0.65 10.20 1.13
C THR A 125 -2.00 10.69 1.60
N TRP A 126 -2.00 11.70 2.48
CA TRP A 126 -3.21 12.26 3.08
C TRP A 126 -3.42 13.72 2.66
N ARG A 127 -4.69 14.09 2.48
CA ARG A 127 -5.11 15.44 2.13
C ARG A 127 -6.36 15.84 2.90
N LEU A 128 -6.51 17.14 3.14
CA LEU A 128 -7.71 17.77 3.68
C LEU A 128 -8.26 18.75 2.63
N ASP A 129 -9.45 18.48 2.11
CA ASP A 129 -10.11 19.26 1.05
C ASP A 129 -9.19 19.48 -0.16
N SER A 130 -8.56 18.40 -0.61
CA SER A 130 -7.61 18.35 -1.73
C SER A 130 -6.29 19.10 -1.50
N LEU A 131 -6.08 19.71 -0.33
CA LEU A 131 -4.85 20.38 0.08
C LEU A 131 -4.00 19.47 0.99
N PRO A 132 -2.69 19.74 1.13
CA PRO A 132 -1.87 19.08 2.15
C PRO A 132 -2.48 19.23 3.54
N LEU A 133 -2.23 18.24 4.42
CA LEU A 133 -2.62 18.37 5.82
C LEU A 133 -1.96 19.61 6.46
N PRO A 134 -2.63 20.26 7.43
CA PRO A 134 -2.03 21.38 8.16
C PRO A 134 -0.71 20.98 8.83
N GLU A 135 0.33 21.80 8.66
CA GLU A 135 1.64 21.60 9.29
C GLU A 135 1.59 22.05 10.77
N GLN A 136 0.97 21.23 11.61
CA GLN A 136 0.77 21.49 13.04
C GLN A 136 1.11 20.26 13.86
N LEU A 137 1.70 20.45 15.05
CA LEU A 137 2.10 19.36 15.97
C LEU A 137 0.96 18.40 16.37
N ARG A 138 -0.29 18.87 16.27
CA ARG A 138 -1.49 18.07 16.58
C ARG A 138 -1.75 16.99 15.52
N PHE A 139 -1.34 17.23 14.27
CA PHE A 139 -1.47 16.28 13.17
C PHE A 139 -0.24 15.39 13.12
N ARG A 140 -0.44 14.09 13.26
CA ARG A 140 0.62 13.08 13.16
C ARG A 140 0.23 12.04 12.14
N VAL A 141 0.99 11.98 11.06
CA VAL A 141 0.90 10.91 10.07
C VAL A 141 1.90 9.83 10.45
N GLY A 142 1.49 8.58 10.37
CA GLY A 142 2.42 7.46 10.44
C GLY A 142 1.96 6.32 9.57
N ASP A 143 2.91 5.48 9.19
CA ASP A 143 2.70 4.35 8.32
C ASP A 143 3.63 3.19 8.69
N TYR A 144 3.21 1.98 8.36
CA TYR A 144 4.01 0.77 8.50
C TYR A 144 3.55 -0.30 7.51
N VAL A 145 4.44 -1.26 7.24
CA VAL A 145 4.16 -2.40 6.38
C VAL A 145 3.98 -3.65 7.23
N THR A 146 2.87 -4.37 7.01
CA THR A 146 2.59 -5.66 7.66
C THR A 146 3.41 -6.79 7.03
N ARG A 147 3.53 -7.94 7.71
CA ARG A 147 4.23 -9.12 7.17
C ARG A 147 3.66 -9.58 5.82
N ASP A 148 2.35 -9.46 5.65
CA ASP A 148 1.66 -9.83 4.42
C ASP A 148 1.72 -8.76 3.33
N SER A 149 2.66 -7.80 3.41
CA SER A 149 2.86 -6.75 2.41
C SER A 149 1.65 -5.82 2.22
N ARG A 150 0.95 -5.50 3.31
CA ARG A 150 -0.06 -4.42 3.36
C ARG A 150 0.55 -3.16 3.96
N VAL A 151 0.28 -2.01 3.36
CA VAL A 151 0.68 -0.70 3.86
C VAL A 151 -0.47 -0.12 4.68
N VAL A 152 -0.24 0.08 5.97
CA VAL A 152 -1.20 0.71 6.88
C VAL A 152 -0.71 2.12 7.15
N SER A 153 -1.58 3.11 6.97
CA SER A 153 -1.30 4.51 7.28
C SER A 153 -2.41 5.12 8.11
N TYR A 154 -2.05 6.03 9.01
CA TYR A 154 -2.98 6.73 9.88
C TYR A 154 -2.68 8.22 9.96
N VAL A 155 -3.74 9.00 10.16
CA VAL A 155 -3.70 10.40 10.60
C VAL A 155 -4.29 10.46 11.99
N ASN A 156 -3.45 10.82 12.96
CA ASN A 156 -3.86 11.04 14.34
C ASN A 156 -3.87 12.55 14.63
N ILE A 157 -5.00 13.04 15.13
CA ILE A 157 -5.23 14.43 15.51
C ILE A 157 -5.52 14.42 17.01
N THR A 158 -4.64 14.99 17.84
CA THR A 158 -4.75 14.84 19.32
C THR A 158 -5.84 15.69 19.95
N SER A 159 -6.09 16.88 19.41
CA SER A 159 -7.11 17.81 19.93
C SER A 159 -7.74 18.55 18.76
N ILE A 160 -8.75 17.94 18.14
CA ILE A 160 -9.34 18.45 16.89
C ILE A 160 -10.02 19.79 17.11
N GLN A 161 -9.85 20.72 16.16
CA GLN A 161 -10.43 22.05 16.17
C GLN A 161 -11.49 22.19 15.08
N VAL A 162 -12.30 23.24 15.14
CA VAL A 162 -13.40 23.48 14.20
C VAL A 162 -12.87 23.62 12.77
N GLU A 163 -11.73 24.30 12.62
CA GLU A 163 -11.02 24.47 11.35
C GLU A 163 -10.30 23.20 10.86
N ASP A 164 -10.27 22.10 11.61
CA ASP A 164 -9.74 20.83 11.12
C ASP A 164 -10.82 19.99 10.40
N GLY A 165 -12.09 20.38 10.53
CA GLY A 165 -13.20 19.70 9.88
C GLY A 165 -13.20 19.90 8.36
N GLY A 166 -13.45 18.84 7.61
CA GLY A 166 -13.41 18.86 6.15
C GLY A 166 -13.38 17.46 5.54
N LEU A 167 -13.12 17.39 4.23
CA LEU A 167 -13.02 16.14 3.48
C LEU A 167 -11.59 15.59 3.57
N PHE A 168 -11.39 14.61 4.45
CA PHE A 168 -10.12 13.90 4.53
C PHE A 168 -10.05 12.88 3.41
N SER A 169 -8.89 12.80 2.76
CA SER A 169 -8.65 11.86 1.66
C SER A 169 -7.35 11.10 1.88
N CYS A 170 -7.38 9.79 1.63
CA CYS A 170 -6.21 8.93 1.59
C CYS A 170 -6.03 8.42 0.17
N LYS A 171 -4.85 8.67 -0.41
CA LYS A 171 -4.46 8.22 -1.75
C LYS A 171 -3.31 7.23 -1.65
N ALA A 172 -3.52 6.01 -2.11
CA ALA A 172 -2.47 5.01 -2.28
C ALA A 172 -1.99 5.00 -3.75
N THR A 173 -0.68 5.08 -3.97
CA THR A 173 -0.09 5.18 -5.32
C THR A 173 1.13 4.26 -5.45
N ASN A 174 1.22 3.52 -6.56
CA ASN A 174 2.44 2.87 -7.03
C ASN A 174 2.63 3.17 -8.52
N GLU A 175 3.62 2.55 -9.17
CA GLU A 175 3.92 2.77 -10.59
C GLU A 175 2.83 2.24 -11.55
N VAL A 176 1.98 1.32 -11.09
CA VAL A 176 0.91 0.71 -11.87
C VAL A 176 -0.36 1.57 -11.84
N GLY A 177 -0.61 2.27 -10.74
CA GLY A 177 -1.78 3.13 -10.63
C GLY A 177 -1.96 3.78 -9.26
N SER A 178 -3.16 4.34 -9.06
CA SER A 178 -3.53 4.96 -7.79
C SER A 178 -5.00 4.77 -7.48
N VAL A 179 -5.32 4.70 -6.19
CA VAL A 179 -6.68 4.65 -5.66
C VAL A 179 -6.84 5.73 -4.59
N LEU A 180 -8.02 6.35 -4.54
CA LEU A 180 -8.35 7.44 -3.63
C LEU A 180 -9.62 7.08 -2.86
N HIS A 181 -9.60 7.30 -1.55
CA HIS A 181 -10.78 7.29 -0.70
C HIS A 181 -10.91 8.62 0.04
N SER A 182 -12.14 9.07 0.24
CA SER A 182 -12.45 10.32 0.95
C SER A 182 -13.64 10.12 1.88
N ALA A 183 -13.55 10.69 3.09
CA ALA A 183 -14.68 10.78 4.02
C ALA A 183 -14.58 12.08 4.82
N ARG A 184 -15.73 12.58 5.27
CA ARG A 184 -15.85 13.88 5.93
C ARG A 184 -15.78 13.74 7.45
N VAL A 185 -14.93 14.56 8.06
CA VAL A 185 -14.91 14.77 9.51
C VAL A 185 -15.57 16.12 9.79
N ASN A 186 -16.76 16.08 10.38
CA ASN A 186 -17.50 17.25 10.82
C ASN A 186 -17.16 17.55 12.27
N VAL A 187 -16.79 18.79 12.58
CA VAL A 187 -16.47 19.24 13.94
C VAL A 187 -17.49 20.29 14.36
N PHE A 188 -18.19 20.06 15.47
CA PHE A 188 -19.18 21.01 16.00
C PHE A 188 -18.54 22.37 16.27
N GLY A 189 -19.15 23.42 15.74
CA GLY A 189 -18.63 24.78 15.87
C GLY A 189 -19.13 25.71 14.77
N PRO A 190 -18.82 27.02 14.86
CA PRO A 190 -19.21 27.99 13.85
C PRO A 190 -18.54 27.69 12.50
N PRO A 191 -19.13 28.15 11.37
CA PRO A 191 -18.48 28.05 10.07
C PRO A 191 -17.10 28.71 10.06
N THR A 192 -16.11 28.00 9.53
CA THR A 192 -14.74 28.50 9.35
C THR A 192 -14.27 28.26 7.92
N ILE A 193 -13.41 29.11 7.39
CA ILE A 193 -12.78 28.89 6.08
C ILE A 193 -11.26 28.86 6.31
N ARG A 194 -10.61 27.74 6.00
CA ARG A 194 -9.14 27.65 5.99
C ARG A 194 -8.56 28.49 4.85
N SER A 195 -7.26 28.78 4.93
CA SER A 195 -6.56 29.52 3.86
C SER A 195 -6.71 28.82 2.51
N MET A 196 -7.18 29.56 1.50
CA MET A 196 -7.26 29.09 0.12
C MET A 196 -5.95 29.43 -0.60
N PRO A 197 -5.31 28.47 -1.29
CA PRO A 197 -4.10 28.76 -2.05
C PRO A 197 -4.42 29.64 -3.27
N ASN A 198 -3.43 30.42 -3.70
CA ASN A 198 -3.52 31.13 -4.99
C ASN A 198 -3.53 30.10 -6.13
N VAL A 199 -4.46 30.26 -7.06
CA VAL A 199 -4.60 29.38 -8.23
C VAL A 199 -4.39 30.19 -9.50
N THR A 200 -3.44 29.77 -10.33
CA THR A 200 -3.21 30.31 -11.66
C THR A 200 -3.89 29.39 -12.67
N ALA A 201 -4.77 29.94 -13.50
CA ALA A 201 -5.53 29.21 -14.51
C ALA A 201 -5.04 29.58 -15.92
N LEU A 202 -5.00 28.60 -16.82
CA LEU A 202 -4.82 28.85 -18.24
C LEU A 202 -6.15 29.28 -18.87
N ALA A 203 -6.10 30.27 -19.76
CA ALA A 203 -7.28 30.73 -20.46
C ALA A 203 -7.90 29.60 -21.29
N GLY A 204 -9.20 29.33 -21.08
CA GLY A 204 -9.92 28.25 -21.75
C GLY A 204 -9.90 26.90 -21.03
N GLU A 205 -9.11 26.74 -19.96
CA GLU A 205 -9.10 25.51 -19.16
C GLU A 205 -10.03 25.60 -17.94
N ILE A 206 -10.64 24.46 -17.59
CA ILE A 206 -11.46 24.34 -16.38
C ILE A 206 -10.55 24.34 -15.16
N THR A 207 -10.81 25.25 -14.22
CA THR A 207 -10.07 25.36 -12.96
C THR A 207 -11.00 25.12 -11.78
N VAL A 208 -10.56 24.30 -10.82
CA VAL A 208 -11.30 23.99 -9.60
C VAL A 208 -10.73 24.81 -8.44
N LEU A 209 -11.57 25.63 -7.81
CA LEU A 209 -11.22 26.35 -6.59
C LEU A 209 -11.77 25.59 -5.37
N PRO A 210 -10.91 25.05 -4.49
CA PRO A 210 -11.38 24.42 -3.27
C PRO A 210 -11.89 25.48 -2.28
N CYS A 211 -13.05 25.23 -1.65
CA CYS A 211 -13.47 25.94 -0.44
C CYS A 211 -13.24 25.02 0.76
N PRO A 212 -12.13 25.17 1.50
CA PRO A 212 -11.84 24.35 2.66
C PRO A 212 -12.65 24.86 3.87
N ALA A 213 -13.96 24.64 3.81
CA ALA A 213 -14.90 25.00 4.86
C ALA A 213 -14.89 23.97 6.00
N GLY A 214 -14.96 24.47 7.23
CA GLY A 214 -15.11 23.71 8.47
C GLY A 214 -16.32 24.21 9.28
N GLY A 215 -16.57 23.58 10.42
CA GLY A 215 -17.76 23.82 11.24
C GLY A 215 -18.90 22.83 10.96
N HIS A 216 -19.78 22.66 11.94
CA HIS A 216 -20.95 21.80 11.85
C HIS A 216 -22.02 22.25 12.87
N PRO A 217 -23.29 22.40 12.46
CA PRO A 217 -23.80 22.23 11.09
C PRO A 217 -23.42 23.38 10.14
N LEU A 218 -23.19 23.07 8.87
CA LEU A 218 -22.98 24.04 7.79
C LEU A 218 -24.25 24.12 6.95
N SER A 219 -24.89 25.29 6.89
CA SER A 219 -26.15 25.49 6.16
C SER A 219 -25.97 25.71 4.66
N SER A 220 -24.97 26.50 4.26
CA SER A 220 -24.69 26.80 2.85
C SER A 220 -23.26 27.28 2.65
N ILE A 221 -22.69 27.02 1.48
CA ILE A 221 -21.42 27.59 1.00
C ILE A 221 -21.73 28.46 -0.21
N THR A 222 -21.38 29.73 -0.15
CA THR A 222 -21.63 30.71 -1.23
C THR A 222 -20.32 31.31 -1.72
N TRP A 223 -20.19 31.46 -3.04
CA TRP A 223 -19.03 32.08 -3.67
C TRP A 223 -19.39 33.46 -4.22
N SER A 224 -18.52 34.44 -4.01
CA SER A 224 -18.65 35.78 -4.58
C SER A 224 -17.31 36.22 -5.16
N ARG A 225 -17.33 36.86 -6.33
CA ARG A 225 -16.17 37.50 -6.92
C ARG A 225 -16.27 39.01 -6.66
N VAL A 226 -15.27 39.60 -6.02
CA VAL A 226 -15.21 41.06 -5.86
C VAL A 226 -15.10 41.70 -7.24
N GLY A 227 -16.09 42.53 -7.61
CA GLY A 227 -16.10 43.27 -8.88
C GLY A 227 -17.02 42.73 -10.00
N ALA A 228 -17.75 41.62 -9.80
CA ALA A 228 -18.81 41.19 -10.72
C ALA A 228 -19.84 40.30 -10.01
N TYR A 229 -21.13 40.62 -10.15
CA TYR A 229 -22.23 39.74 -9.73
C TYR A 229 -22.17 38.45 -10.56
N LEU A 230 -21.89 37.32 -9.91
CA LEU A 230 -22.03 36.00 -10.52
C LEU A 230 -23.54 35.72 -10.60
N SER A 231 -24.16 36.03 -11.74
CA SER A 231 -25.47 35.50 -12.10
C SER A 231 -25.26 34.24 -12.94
N TRP A 232 -25.86 33.14 -12.50
CA TRP A 232 -25.99 31.93 -13.32
C TRP A 232 -27.27 32.06 -14.16
N PRO A 233 -27.28 31.59 -15.43
CA PRO A 233 -28.53 31.36 -16.16
C PRO A 233 -29.33 30.21 -15.56
#